data_AF-A0A2G5HM20-F1
#
_entry.id   AF-A0A2G5HM20-F1
#
_cell.length_a   1.000
_cell.length_b   1.000
_cell.length_c   1.000
_cell.angle_alpha   90.00
_cell.angle_beta   90.00
_cell.angle_gamma   90.00
#
_symmetry.space_group_name_H-M   'P 1'
#
loop_
_entity.id
_entity.type
_entity.pdbx_description
1 polymer ?
#
loop_
_entity_poly.entity_id
_entity_poly.type
_entity_poly.pdbx_seq_one_letter_code
_entity_poly.pdbx_strand_id
1 'polypeptide(L)'
;MDLWLRHVRVIGRKRNRYLYRFDYEVPATESDRELSLHTQVLIAADKYKLHDLAELAETKFGESIRFIEEPHDDLADALAIAYGAPDTTTTIQEAIFKHTVGTEDFFTDKKYKGSRFTEVVFGNPAIARDFMEAAMRRNELQGVIAARDGEERFQCETCGGTFILDTSYLERNKDKEQSMVCPDGYCESEARRVWDWESVDYAY
;
A
#
# COMPACT_ATOMS: atom_id res chain seq x y z
N MET A 1 -4.63 -29.26 5.48
CA MET A 1 -3.84 -28.25 4.73
C MET A 1 -3.45 -28.84 3.37
N ASP A 2 -4.40 -29.48 2.65
CA ASP A 2 -4.08 -30.50 1.61
C ASP A 2 -4.68 -30.24 0.21
N LEU A 3 -5.07 -29.02 -0.16
CA LEU A 3 -5.89 -28.82 -1.37
C LEU A 3 -5.50 -27.71 -2.37
N TRP A 4 -4.33 -27.06 -2.23
CA TRP A 4 -4.04 -25.81 -2.95
C TRP A 4 -3.23 -25.93 -4.25
N LEU A 5 -2.40 -26.96 -4.41
CA LEU A 5 -1.57 -27.12 -5.61
C LEU A 5 -2.28 -27.99 -6.65
N ARG A 6 -3.28 -27.43 -7.34
CA ARG A 6 -4.03 -28.22 -8.32
C ARG A 6 -3.24 -28.46 -9.60
N HIS A 7 -2.51 -27.50 -10.17
CA HIS A 7 -1.94 -27.67 -11.52
C HIS A 7 -0.49 -27.16 -11.66
N VAL A 8 0.47 -28.08 -11.77
CA VAL A 8 1.79 -27.77 -12.33
C VAL A 8 1.69 -27.94 -13.85
N ARG A 9 1.70 -26.85 -14.60
CA ARG A 9 1.59 -26.89 -16.08
C ARG A 9 2.97 -26.97 -16.71
N VAL A 10 3.21 -27.99 -17.54
CA VAL A 10 4.43 -28.12 -18.35
C VAL A 10 4.25 -27.31 -19.64
N ILE A 11 5.01 -26.23 -19.81
CA ILE A 11 4.81 -25.27 -20.90
C ILE A 11 5.58 -25.66 -22.17
N GLY A 12 6.59 -26.54 -22.08
CA GLY A 12 7.28 -27.01 -23.27
C GLY A 12 8.46 -27.92 -22.99
N ARG A 13 8.86 -28.67 -24.03
CA ARG A 13 10.01 -29.59 -24.02
C ARG A 13 11.07 -29.07 -24.98
N LYS A 14 12.11 -28.43 -24.46
CA LYS A 14 13.34 -28.13 -25.20
C LYS A 14 14.47 -28.93 -24.57
N ARG A 15 15.02 -29.91 -25.31
CA ARG A 15 16.19 -30.75 -24.99
C ARG A 15 16.45 -30.92 -23.47
N ASN A 16 15.82 -31.93 -22.88
CA ASN A 16 16.03 -32.44 -21.50
C ASN A 16 15.81 -31.46 -20.33
N ARG A 17 15.21 -30.29 -20.54
CA ARG A 17 14.72 -29.43 -19.44
C ARG A 17 13.20 -29.37 -19.45
N TYR A 18 12.58 -29.68 -18.31
CA TYR A 18 11.17 -29.43 -18.08
C TYR A 18 11.04 -27.99 -17.59
N LEU A 19 10.25 -27.18 -18.29
CA LEU A 19 9.84 -25.86 -17.82
C LEU A 19 8.53 -26.03 -17.06
N TYR A 20 8.63 -25.96 -15.74
CA TYR A 20 7.47 -25.88 -14.85
C TYR A 20 7.15 -24.41 -14.61
N ARG A 21 5.86 -24.06 -14.67
CA ARG A 21 5.36 -22.78 -14.19
C ARG A 21 4.39 -23.08 -13.04
N PHE A 22 4.60 -22.42 -11.92
CA PHE A 22 3.63 -22.45 -10.83
C PHE A 22 2.41 -21.64 -11.23
N ASP A 23 1.24 -22.17 -10.90
CA ASP A 23 -0.02 -21.45 -10.92
C ASP A 23 -0.91 -22.02 -9.82
N TYR A 24 -1.74 -21.15 -9.24
CA TYR A 24 -2.73 -21.54 -8.27
C TYR A 24 -3.95 -20.62 -8.40
N GLU A 25 -5.13 -21.19 -8.18
CA GLU A 25 -6.38 -20.47 -8.30
C GLU A 25 -7.02 -20.37 -6.91
N VAL A 26 -7.61 -19.22 -6.61
CA VAL A 26 -8.48 -19.05 -5.45
C VAL A 26 -9.84 -19.66 -5.84
N PRO A 27 -10.34 -20.67 -5.11
CA PRO A 27 -11.65 -21.22 -5.34
C PRO A 27 -12.70 -20.11 -5.23
N ALA A 28 -13.67 -20.09 -6.14
CA ALA A 28 -14.78 -19.13 -6.09
C ALA A 28 -15.59 -19.19 -4.77
N THR A 29 -15.47 -20.29 -4.01
CA THR A 29 -16.07 -20.44 -2.68
C THR A 29 -15.33 -19.68 -1.57
N GLU A 30 -14.13 -19.19 -1.84
CA GLU A 30 -13.24 -18.49 -0.90
C GLU A 30 -12.80 -17.13 -1.47
N SER A 31 -13.59 -16.56 -2.38
CA SER A 31 -13.30 -15.23 -2.95
C SER A 31 -13.30 -14.13 -1.88
N ASP A 32 -13.95 -14.35 -0.74
CA ASP A 32 -13.94 -13.47 0.42
C ASP A 32 -12.65 -13.57 1.25
N ARG A 33 -11.72 -14.48 0.91
CA ARG A 33 -10.48 -14.76 1.64
C ARG A 33 -9.23 -14.74 0.76
N GLU A 34 -9.33 -14.07 -0.38
CA GLU A 34 -8.32 -14.06 -1.42
C GLU A 34 -6.96 -13.51 -0.93
N LEU A 35 -6.95 -12.41 -0.18
CA LEU A 35 -5.72 -11.82 0.37
C LEU A 35 -5.05 -12.71 1.40
N SER A 36 -5.83 -13.24 2.34
CA SER A 36 -5.29 -14.15 3.37
C SER A 36 -4.67 -15.38 2.72
N LEU A 37 -5.30 -15.90 1.67
CA LEU A 37 -4.79 -17.03 0.90
C LEU A 37 -3.47 -16.69 0.21
N HIS A 38 -3.40 -15.58 -0.53
CA HIS A 38 -2.15 -15.16 -1.17
C HIS A 38 -1.00 -15.00 -0.15
N THR A 39 -1.30 -14.44 1.02
CA THR A 39 -0.34 -14.32 2.13
C THR A 39 0.14 -15.68 2.64
N GLN A 40 -0.78 -16.63 2.84
CA GLN A 40 -0.43 -18.00 3.25
C GLN A 40 0.39 -18.74 2.19
N VAL A 41 0.07 -18.55 0.91
CA VAL A 41 0.84 -19.13 -0.20
C VAL A 41 2.26 -18.56 -0.22
N LEU A 42 2.43 -17.25 0.00
CA LEU A 42 3.76 -16.63 0.11
C LEU A 42 4.58 -17.27 1.26
N ILE A 43 3.99 -17.39 2.44
CA ILE A 43 4.64 -18.03 3.60
C ILE A 43 5.01 -19.49 3.31
N ALA A 44 4.13 -20.24 2.67
CA ALA A 44 4.41 -21.62 2.27
C ALA A 44 5.52 -21.68 1.22
N ALA A 45 5.49 -20.81 0.21
CA ALA A 45 6.49 -20.77 -0.84
C ALA A 45 7.89 -20.50 -0.29
N ASP A 46 8.04 -19.53 0.61
CA ASP A 46 9.30 -19.23 1.29
C ASP A 46 9.81 -20.40 2.13
N LYS A 47 8.93 -21.01 2.95
CA LYS A 47 9.26 -22.19 3.76
C LYS A 47 9.85 -23.34 2.92
N TYR A 48 9.36 -23.53 1.71
CA TYR A 48 9.84 -24.57 0.78
C TYR A 48 10.85 -24.05 -0.26
N LYS A 49 11.31 -22.79 -0.15
CA LYS A 49 12.27 -22.14 -1.06
C LYS A 49 11.82 -22.15 -2.52
N LEU A 50 10.52 -21.92 -2.76
CA LEU A 50 9.89 -21.86 -4.07
C LEU A 50 9.77 -20.40 -4.54
N HIS A 51 10.88 -19.80 -4.96
CA HIS A 51 10.95 -18.36 -5.31
C HIS A 51 9.89 -17.94 -6.34
N ASP A 52 9.74 -18.69 -7.44
CA ASP A 52 8.75 -18.38 -8.48
C ASP A 52 7.30 -18.37 -7.96
N LEU A 53 6.99 -19.18 -6.93
CA LEU A 53 5.67 -19.22 -6.31
C LEU A 53 5.47 -18.06 -5.33
N ALA A 54 6.53 -17.64 -4.64
CA ALA A 54 6.52 -16.46 -3.79
C ALA A 54 6.24 -15.19 -4.62
N GLU A 55 6.99 -14.98 -5.70
CA GLU A 55 6.81 -13.85 -6.63
C GLU A 55 5.39 -13.85 -7.23
N LEU A 56 4.88 -15.03 -7.63
CA LEU A 56 3.52 -15.16 -8.12
C LEU A 56 2.49 -14.78 -7.05
N ALA A 57 2.72 -15.15 -5.78
CA ALA A 57 1.80 -14.83 -4.71
C ALA A 57 1.77 -13.34 -4.36
N GLU A 58 2.93 -12.69 -4.34
CA GLU A 58 3.02 -11.23 -4.20
C GLU A 58 2.33 -10.50 -5.36
N THR A 59 2.53 -10.97 -6.59
CA THR A 59 1.88 -10.40 -7.79
C THR A 59 0.38 -10.48 -7.69
N LYS A 60 -0.17 -11.67 -7.38
CA LYS A 60 -1.62 -11.86 -7.24
C LYS A 60 -2.18 -11.06 -6.07
N PHE A 61 -1.49 -11.03 -4.92
CA PHE A 61 -1.88 -10.18 -3.79
C PHE A 61 -2.00 -8.70 -4.20
N GLY A 62 -0.98 -8.19 -4.91
CA GLY A 62 -0.94 -6.80 -5.36
C GLY A 62 -1.99 -6.46 -6.43
N GLU A 63 -2.46 -7.44 -7.19
CA GLU A 63 -3.62 -7.29 -8.08
C GLU A 63 -4.93 -7.29 -7.30
N SER A 64 -5.15 -8.28 -6.42
CA SER A 64 -6.40 -8.46 -5.69
C SER A 64 -6.68 -7.31 -4.70
N ILE A 65 -5.65 -6.79 -4.02
CA ILE A 65 -5.84 -5.69 -3.05
C ILE A 65 -6.40 -4.41 -3.69
N ARG A 66 -6.21 -4.20 -5.00
CA ARG A 66 -6.71 -3.00 -5.70
C ARG A 66 -8.23 -2.99 -5.88
N PHE A 67 -8.88 -4.14 -5.76
CA PHE A 67 -10.31 -4.31 -6.02
C PHE A 67 -11.13 -4.43 -4.73
N ILE A 68 -10.49 -4.30 -3.57
CA ILE A 68 -11.17 -4.43 -2.28
C ILE A 68 -11.88 -3.14 -1.95
N GLU A 69 -13.17 -3.26 -1.62
CA GLU A 69 -13.95 -2.18 -1.03
C GLU A 69 -13.80 -2.25 0.49
N GLU A 70 -13.32 -1.17 1.11
CA GLU A 70 -13.13 -1.11 2.55
C GLU A 70 -14.44 -0.80 3.32
N PRO A 71 -14.60 -1.27 4.57
CA PRO A 71 -13.71 -2.15 5.33
C PRO A 71 -13.91 -3.64 4.98
N HIS A 72 -12.81 -4.38 4.86
CA HIS A 72 -12.83 -5.80 4.48
C HIS A 72 -12.11 -6.67 5.51
N ASP A 73 -12.81 -7.66 6.08
CA ASP A 73 -12.27 -8.54 7.13
C ASP A 73 -11.04 -9.32 6.66
N ASP A 74 -10.99 -9.70 5.38
CA ASP A 74 -9.84 -10.41 4.81
C ASP A 74 -8.56 -9.58 4.78
N LEU A 75 -8.67 -8.26 4.63
CA LEU A 75 -7.50 -7.37 4.68
C LEU A 75 -6.90 -7.38 6.09
N ALA A 76 -7.75 -7.39 7.11
CA ALA A 76 -7.33 -7.52 8.51
C ALA A 76 -6.67 -8.87 8.79
N ASP A 77 -7.24 -9.96 8.26
CA ASP A 77 -6.71 -11.31 8.42
C ASP A 77 -5.37 -11.49 7.69
N ALA A 78 -5.26 -10.99 6.46
CA ALA A 78 -4.01 -10.98 5.71
C ALA A 78 -2.90 -10.23 6.48
N LEU A 79 -3.22 -9.06 7.04
CA LEU A 79 -2.28 -8.29 7.84
C LEU A 79 -1.85 -9.05 9.10
N ALA A 80 -2.79 -9.65 9.83
CA ALA A 80 -2.50 -10.45 11.02
C ALA A 80 -1.60 -11.66 10.69
N ILE A 81 -1.86 -12.34 9.57
CA ILE A 81 -1.05 -13.47 9.08
C ILE A 81 0.35 -12.99 8.70
N ALA A 82 0.47 -11.88 7.97
CA ALA A 82 1.75 -11.33 7.54
C ALA A 82 2.66 -11.00 8.73
N TYR A 83 2.12 -10.37 9.78
CA TYR A 83 2.89 -10.09 10.99
C TYR A 83 3.28 -11.35 11.79
N GLY A 84 2.65 -12.50 11.54
CA GLY A 84 3.08 -13.79 12.06
C GLY A 84 4.36 -14.33 11.39
N ALA A 85 4.76 -13.79 10.24
CA ALA A 85 5.94 -14.17 9.47
C ALA A 85 6.62 -12.93 8.83
N PRO A 86 7.23 -12.05 9.64
CA PRO A 86 7.65 -10.71 9.20
C PRO A 86 8.75 -10.74 8.14
N ASP A 87 9.74 -11.63 8.25
CA ASP A 87 10.88 -11.68 7.31
C ASP A 87 10.46 -12.04 5.87
N THR A 88 9.35 -12.76 5.73
CA THR A 88 8.85 -13.30 4.46
C THR A 88 7.83 -12.38 3.79
N THR A 89 7.11 -11.56 4.57
CA THR A 89 5.88 -10.90 4.11
C THR A 89 5.97 -9.37 4.09
N THR A 90 7.15 -8.79 4.18
CA THR A 90 7.37 -7.34 4.15
C THR A 90 6.68 -6.67 2.96
N THR A 91 6.78 -7.25 1.76
CA THR A 91 6.13 -6.73 0.54
C THR A 91 4.61 -6.66 0.69
N ILE A 92 4.00 -7.67 1.32
CA ILE A 92 2.56 -7.71 1.59
C ILE A 92 2.17 -6.66 2.63
N GLN A 93 2.94 -6.53 3.72
CA GLN A 93 2.69 -5.53 4.76
C GLN A 93 2.74 -4.11 4.17
N GLU A 94 3.77 -3.81 3.37
CA GLU A 94 3.90 -2.53 2.66
C GLU A 94 2.75 -2.28 1.69
N ALA A 95 2.31 -3.32 0.95
CA ALA A 95 1.17 -3.21 0.05
C ALA A 95 -0.14 -2.92 0.80
N ILE A 96 -0.37 -3.58 1.94
CA ILE A 96 -1.53 -3.34 2.80
C ILE A 96 -1.51 -1.90 3.30
N PHE A 97 -0.39 -1.46 3.89
CA PHE A 97 -0.29 -0.09 4.41
C PHE A 97 -0.43 0.96 3.31
N LYS A 98 0.18 0.73 2.14
CA LYS A 98 0.03 1.62 0.98
C LYS A 98 -1.42 1.67 0.49
N HIS A 99 -2.16 0.57 0.56
CA HIS A 99 -3.57 0.58 0.19
C HIS A 99 -4.39 1.37 1.22
N THR A 100 -4.30 0.98 2.51
CA THR A 100 -5.14 1.53 3.58
C THR A 100 -4.89 3.00 3.89
N VAL A 101 -3.63 3.43 3.85
CA VAL A 101 -3.24 4.84 4.00
C VAL A 101 -3.45 5.59 2.68
N GLY A 102 -4.05 4.97 1.67
CA GLY A 102 -4.33 5.62 0.38
C GLY A 102 -5.77 5.84 0.08
N THR A 103 -6.61 5.16 0.83
CA THR A 103 -8.03 5.35 0.80
C THR A 103 -8.33 6.58 1.65
N GLU A 104 -8.83 7.64 1.00
CA GLU A 104 -9.32 8.82 1.71
C GLU A 104 -10.30 8.38 2.82
N ASP A 105 -10.23 9.01 3.98
CA ASP A 105 -11.12 8.82 5.13
C ASP A 105 -10.90 7.61 6.08
N PHE A 106 -9.78 6.89 6.01
CA PHE A 106 -9.54 5.75 6.90
C PHE A 106 -9.69 6.09 8.41
N PHE A 107 -9.21 7.26 8.83
CA PHE A 107 -9.26 7.68 10.25
C PHE A 107 -10.49 8.51 10.62
N THR A 108 -11.23 9.01 9.64
CA THR A 108 -12.37 9.93 9.83
C THR A 108 -13.70 9.18 9.74
N ASP A 109 -13.75 8.03 9.06
CA ASP A 109 -14.98 7.29 8.86
C ASP A 109 -15.38 6.47 10.12
N LYS A 110 -16.63 6.66 10.56
CA LYS A 110 -17.26 5.85 11.61
C LYS A 110 -17.28 4.36 11.26
N LYS A 111 -17.16 4.00 9.97
CA LYS A 111 -17.13 2.60 9.50
C LYS A 111 -16.00 1.78 10.11
N TYR A 112 -14.85 2.38 10.42
CA TYR A 112 -13.73 1.62 10.98
C TYR A 112 -13.86 1.38 12.48
N LYS A 113 -14.70 2.15 13.19
CA LYS A 113 -14.82 1.98 14.64
C LYS A 113 -15.41 0.62 14.99
N GLY A 114 -14.58 -0.27 15.53
CA GLY A 114 -14.97 -1.64 15.86
C GLY A 114 -14.93 -2.59 14.66
N SER A 115 -14.31 -2.19 13.55
CA SER A 115 -14.01 -3.12 12.47
C SER A 115 -12.89 -4.07 12.90
N ARG A 116 -12.89 -5.29 12.34
CA ARG A 116 -11.83 -6.27 12.56
C ARG A 116 -10.45 -5.71 12.25
N PHE A 117 -10.34 -4.85 11.23
CA PHE A 117 -9.09 -4.20 10.88
C PHE A 117 -8.58 -3.31 12.02
N THR A 118 -9.44 -2.49 12.63
CA THR A 118 -9.03 -1.68 13.78
C THR A 118 -8.65 -2.53 14.98
N GLU A 119 -9.33 -3.66 15.21
CA GLU A 119 -8.95 -4.60 16.27
C GLU A 119 -7.55 -5.19 16.03
N VAL A 120 -7.21 -5.55 14.79
CA VAL A 120 -5.89 -6.09 14.44
C VAL A 120 -4.80 -5.01 14.58
N VAL A 121 -5.01 -3.83 14.01
CA VAL A 121 -4.02 -2.74 14.04
C VAL A 121 -3.80 -2.25 15.46
N PHE A 122 -4.86 -1.89 16.18
CA PHE A 122 -4.73 -1.34 17.53
C PHE A 122 -4.57 -2.40 18.63
N GLY A 123 -4.89 -3.67 18.34
CA GLY A 123 -4.65 -4.80 19.23
C GLY A 123 -3.19 -5.28 19.23
N ASN A 124 -2.38 -4.89 18.23
CA ASN A 124 -0.97 -5.23 18.15
C ASN A 124 -0.09 -3.97 18.06
N PRO A 125 0.70 -3.64 19.11
CA PRO A 125 1.53 -2.43 19.14
C PRO A 125 2.56 -2.34 18.00
N ALA A 126 3.06 -3.47 17.49
CA ALA A 126 4.01 -3.48 16.38
C ALA A 126 3.32 -3.04 15.07
N ILE A 127 2.15 -3.61 14.79
CA ILE A 127 1.33 -3.24 13.63
C ILE A 127 0.94 -1.76 13.72
N ALA A 128 0.45 -1.32 14.89
CA ALA A 128 0.08 0.07 15.10
C ALA A 128 1.25 1.03 14.82
N ARG A 129 2.46 0.72 15.30
CA ARG A 129 3.64 1.55 15.07
C ARG A 129 3.97 1.66 13.59
N ASP A 130 4.06 0.53 12.89
CA ASP A 130 4.47 0.52 11.49
C ASP A 130 3.41 1.13 10.57
N PHE A 131 2.13 0.93 10.91
CA PHE A 131 1.01 1.60 10.26
C PHE A 131 1.07 3.12 10.44
N MET A 132 1.31 3.59 11.67
CA MET A 132 1.49 5.03 11.93
C MET A 132 2.71 5.59 11.20
N GLU A 133 3.81 4.82 11.13
CA GLU A 133 4.99 5.23 10.37
C GLU A 133 4.69 5.34 8.87
N ALA A 134 3.95 4.39 8.30
CA ALA A 134 3.49 4.46 6.91
C ALA A 134 2.58 5.68 6.68
N ALA A 135 1.66 5.96 7.61
CA ALA A 135 0.79 7.14 7.57
C ALA A 135 1.57 8.45 7.67
N MET A 136 2.61 8.51 8.51
CA MET A 136 3.50 9.67 8.60
C MET A 136 4.31 9.87 7.32
N ARG A 137 4.86 8.79 6.75
CA ARG A 137 5.66 8.85 5.51
C ARG A 137 4.84 9.29 4.30
N ARG A 138 3.54 9.02 4.28
CA ARG A 138 2.65 9.40 3.18
C ARG A 138 2.11 10.83 3.27
N ASN A 139 2.54 11.63 4.24
CA ASN A 139 2.02 12.98 4.50
C ASN A 139 0.57 13.05 5.01
N GLU A 140 -0.13 11.94 5.30
CA GLU A 140 -1.49 11.99 5.88
C GLU A 140 -1.48 12.52 7.32
N LEU A 141 -0.41 12.26 8.08
CA LEU A 141 -0.22 12.88 9.40
C LEU A 141 0.43 14.28 9.34
N GLN A 142 0.97 14.70 8.19
CA GLN A 142 1.35 16.10 7.97
C GLN A 142 0.18 16.95 7.44
N GLY A 143 -0.84 16.34 6.83
CA GLY A 143 -2.07 16.99 6.37
C GLY A 143 -3.13 17.23 7.45
N VAL A 144 -3.02 16.59 8.62
CA VAL A 144 -3.77 16.98 9.84
C VAL A 144 -2.89 17.84 10.77
N ILE A 145 -1.95 18.60 10.22
CA ILE A 145 -1.74 19.93 10.77
C ILE A 145 -2.92 20.71 10.22
N ALA A 146 -3.97 20.90 11.04
CA ALA A 146 -5.00 21.88 10.72
C ALA A 146 -4.26 23.14 10.27
N ALA A 147 -4.42 23.50 8.99
CA ALA A 147 -3.78 24.67 8.44
C ALA A 147 -4.12 25.81 9.39
N ARG A 148 -3.11 26.50 9.90
CA ARG A 148 -3.37 27.68 10.72
C ARG A 148 -4.07 28.70 9.84
N ASP A 149 -4.98 29.48 10.41
CA ASP A 149 -5.65 30.56 9.68
C ASP A 149 -4.61 31.37 8.88
N GLY A 150 -4.76 31.39 7.56
CA GLY A 150 -3.84 32.06 6.63
C GLY A 150 -2.75 31.21 5.98
N GLU A 151 -2.68 29.90 6.23
CA GLU A 151 -1.82 28.98 5.47
C GLU A 151 -2.47 28.57 4.14
N GLU A 152 -1.71 28.65 3.06
CA GLU A 152 -2.16 28.34 1.68
C GLU A 152 -1.88 26.88 1.33
N ARG A 153 -2.87 26.20 0.73
CA ARG A 153 -2.79 24.80 0.32
C ARG A 153 -2.64 24.68 -1.19
N PHE A 154 -1.76 23.78 -1.60
CA PHE A 154 -1.50 23.47 -3.00
C PHE A 154 -1.91 22.03 -3.30
N GLN A 155 -2.43 21.77 -4.50
CA GLN A 155 -2.74 20.42 -4.97
C GLN A 155 -1.76 19.98 -6.06
N CYS A 156 -1.27 18.76 -5.94
CA CYS A 156 -0.53 18.11 -7.01
C CYS A 156 -1.48 17.60 -8.09
N GLU A 157 -1.36 18.10 -9.30
CA GLU A 157 -2.12 17.59 -10.46
C GLU A 157 -1.78 16.13 -10.80
N THR A 158 -0.59 15.65 -10.43
CA THR A 158 -0.12 14.31 -10.78
C THR A 158 -0.66 13.24 -9.83
N CYS A 159 -0.52 13.43 -8.52
CA CYS A 159 -1.00 12.46 -7.52
C CYS A 159 -2.33 12.85 -6.85
N GLY A 160 -2.84 14.06 -7.07
CA GLY A 160 -4.04 14.59 -6.41
C GLY A 160 -3.81 15.05 -4.96
N GLY A 161 -2.63 14.79 -4.37
CA GLY A 161 -2.32 15.10 -2.99
C GLY A 161 -2.28 16.61 -2.71
N THR A 162 -2.75 17.00 -1.53
CA THR A 162 -2.70 18.39 -1.06
C THR A 162 -1.61 18.58 -0.01
N PHE A 163 -0.95 19.73 -0.01
CA PHE A 163 0.12 20.05 0.95
C PHE A 163 0.20 21.55 1.23
N ILE A 164 0.80 21.90 2.37
CA ILE A 164 1.07 23.28 2.77
C ILE A 164 2.49 23.64 2.31
N LEU A 165 2.66 24.87 1.84
CA LEU A 165 3.96 25.40 1.46
C LEU A 165 4.89 25.54 2.68
N ASP A 166 5.80 24.60 2.88
CA ASP A 166 6.96 24.81 3.73
C ASP A 166 8.15 25.33 2.89
N THR A 167 8.83 26.34 3.42
CA THR A 167 10.11 26.84 2.90
C THR A 167 11.18 25.77 2.71
N SER A 168 11.07 24.61 3.38
CA SER A 168 11.95 23.45 3.17
C SER A 168 11.81 22.79 1.80
N TYR A 169 10.70 22.99 1.10
CA TYR A 169 10.44 22.41 -0.23
C TYR A 169 10.75 23.38 -1.39
N LEU A 170 11.32 24.55 -1.07
CA LEU A 170 11.69 25.55 -2.06
C LEU A 170 13.11 25.29 -2.57
N GLU A 171 13.21 24.84 -3.81
CA GLU A 171 14.49 24.86 -4.52
C GLU A 171 14.70 26.25 -5.14
N ARG A 172 15.88 26.84 -4.90
CA ARG A 172 16.30 28.05 -5.62
C ARG A 172 17.12 27.64 -6.82
N ASN A 173 16.61 27.90 -8.02
CA ASN A 173 17.40 27.75 -9.23
C ASN A 173 18.49 28.85 -9.32
N LYS A 174 19.37 28.75 -10.32
CA LYS A 174 20.45 29.73 -10.56
C LYS A 174 19.93 31.15 -10.84
N ASP A 175 18.69 31.26 -11.30
CA ASP A 175 17.99 32.51 -11.61
C ASP A 175 17.24 33.09 -10.39
N LYS A 176 17.38 32.46 -9.21
CA LYS A 176 16.67 32.78 -7.96
C LYS A 176 15.15 32.59 -8.03
N GLU A 177 14.65 31.91 -9.05
CA GLU A 177 13.26 31.48 -9.07
C GLU A 177 13.09 30.32 -8.08
N GLN A 178 11.97 30.35 -7.36
CA GLN A 178 11.60 29.30 -6.42
C GLN A 178 10.76 28.27 -7.18
N SER A 179 11.20 27.01 -7.13
CA SER A 179 10.45 25.86 -7.61
C SER A 179 10.12 24.92 -6.46
N MET A 180 9.04 24.16 -6.64
CA MET A 180 8.51 23.20 -5.68
C MET A 180 8.36 21.84 -6.36
N VAL A 181 8.59 20.79 -5.58
CA VAL A 181 8.31 19.41 -5.95
C VAL A 181 7.19 18.91 -5.04
N CYS A 182 6.34 18.02 -5.54
CA CYS A 182 5.39 17.34 -4.67
C CYS A 182 6.16 16.67 -3.51
N PRO A 183 5.76 16.90 -2.24
CA PRO A 183 6.44 16.30 -1.10
C PRO A 183 6.20 14.79 -0.99
N ASP A 184 5.30 14.23 -1.80
CA ASP A 184 5.14 12.78 -1.91
C ASP A 184 6.33 12.17 -2.65
N GLY A 185 7.17 11.42 -1.92
CA GLY A 185 8.38 10.77 -2.43
C GLY A 185 8.13 9.67 -3.49
N TYR A 186 6.88 9.32 -3.76
CA TYR A 186 6.47 8.40 -4.84
C TYR A 186 5.82 9.12 -6.02
N CYS A 187 5.64 10.43 -5.94
CA CYS A 187 5.09 11.23 -7.02
C CYS A 187 6.19 11.59 -8.04
N GLU A 188 5.97 11.27 -9.31
CA GLU A 188 6.89 11.60 -10.41
C GLU A 188 6.68 13.04 -10.94
N SER A 189 6.04 13.93 -10.15
CA SER A 189 5.82 15.31 -10.58
C SER A 189 7.15 16.04 -10.76
N GLU A 190 7.32 16.70 -11.90
CA GLU A 190 8.48 17.58 -12.11
C GLU A 190 8.43 18.80 -11.17
N ALA A 191 9.60 19.37 -10.88
CA ALA A 191 9.68 20.63 -10.16
C ALA A 191 9.03 21.76 -10.98
N ARG A 192 8.09 22.49 -10.38
CA ARG A 192 7.38 23.61 -11.02
C ARG A 192 7.56 24.89 -10.22
N ARG A 193 7.41 26.07 -10.84
CA ARG A 193 7.52 27.34 -10.11
C ARG A 193 6.38 27.46 -9.11
N VAL A 194 6.62 28.09 -7.96
CA VAL A 194 5.62 28.21 -6.88
C VAL A 194 4.25 28.71 -7.38
N TRP A 195 4.25 29.75 -8.22
CA TRP A 195 3.05 30.38 -8.77
C TRP A 195 2.35 29.58 -9.88
N ASP A 196 2.95 28.48 -10.34
CA ASP A 196 2.33 27.59 -11.33
C ASP A 196 1.50 26.48 -10.67
N TRP A 197 1.45 26.42 -9.33
CA TRP A 197 0.62 25.46 -8.60
C TRP A 197 -0.76 26.04 -8.31
N GLU A 198 -1.80 25.22 -8.51
CA GLU A 198 -3.15 25.60 -8.14
C GLU A 198 -3.33 25.59 -6.62
N SER A 199 -3.69 26.75 -6.07
CA SER A 199 -4.10 26.91 -4.68
C SER A 199 -5.54 26.39 -4.55
N VAL A 200 -5.74 25.41 -3.68
CA VAL A 200 -7.02 24.68 -3.54
C VAL A 200 -7.87 25.19 -2.40
N ASP A 201 -7.28 25.80 -1.37
CA ASP A 201 -8.03 26.35 -0.23
C ASP A 201 -7.19 27.35 0.59
N TYR A 202 -7.88 28.36 1.12
CA TYR A 202 -7.44 29.10 2.31
C TYR A 202 -8.20 28.55 3.51
N ALA A 203 -7.49 28.10 4.55
CA ALA A 203 -8.14 27.85 5.83
C ALA A 203 -8.61 29.20 6.40
N TYR A 204 -9.94 29.38 6.46
CA TYR A 204 -10.62 30.54 7.01
C TYR A 204 -10.93 30.38 8.50
#